data_AF-A0ABD5XID1-F1
#
_entry.id   AF-A0ABD5XID1-F1
#
_cell.length_a   1.000
_cell.length_b   1.000
_cell.length_c   1.000
_cell.angle_alpha   90.00
_cell.angle_beta   90.00
_cell.angle_gamma   90.00
#
_symmetry.space_group_name_H-M   'P 1'
#
loop_
_entity.id
_entity.type
_entity.pdbx_description
1 polymer ?
#
loop_
_entity_poly.entity_id
_entity_poly.type
_entity_poly.pdbx_seq_one_letter_code
_entity_poly.pdbx_strand_id
1 'polypeptide(L)'
;MHVLGIVGAGSTTLCDRLAAQLDGRVATVESLPESATEPESTDGVAAAYGLSPDGNWVGTGDDRDLDGLLDDLSAEYDYALLSGFPDARVPTVALAGADAANVVAEAETADSADVASLAAEVDAHEPHVTLETLVERAKADPLEVYAGAIATFTGRVRAKESESDDPTLSLEFEKYDGVAESKMAAIAEELEARDGVLRVLMHHRVGVVEDGEDIVFVVVLAGHRREAFRTVEDGIDRLKDEVPIFKKEMTTDEEFWVHDR
;
A
#
# COMPACT_ATOMS: atom_id res chain seq x y z
N MET A 1 -0.01 -3.08 6.20
CA MET A 1 0.22 -2.03 7.21
C MET A 1 -0.95 -1.07 7.16
N HIS A 2 -1.58 -0.72 8.28
CA HIS A 2 -2.63 0.31 8.29
C HIS A 2 -1.99 1.70 8.33
N VAL A 3 -2.55 2.68 7.61
CA VAL A 3 -1.98 4.02 7.49
C VAL A 3 -3.03 5.07 7.84
N LEU A 4 -2.64 6.04 8.67
CA LEU A 4 -3.49 7.18 9.03
C LEU A 4 -2.69 8.48 8.97
N GLY A 5 -3.21 9.46 8.23
CA GLY A 5 -2.71 10.83 8.22
C GLY A 5 -3.32 11.66 9.33
N ILE A 6 -2.57 12.64 9.84
CA ILE A 6 -3.03 13.65 10.78
C ILE A 6 -2.50 15.01 10.33
N VAL A 7 -3.41 15.96 10.14
CA VAL A 7 -3.08 17.30 9.63
C VAL A 7 -3.61 18.36 10.58
N GLY A 8 -2.82 19.41 10.78
CA GLY A 8 -3.15 20.54 11.66
C GLY A 8 -2.26 20.61 12.90
N ALA A 9 -2.44 21.68 13.68
CA ALA A 9 -1.59 21.95 14.83
C ALA A 9 -1.71 20.86 15.91
N GLY A 10 -0.59 20.24 16.26
CA GLY A 10 -0.54 19.14 17.22
C GLY A 10 -0.64 17.75 16.59
N SER A 11 -0.52 17.62 15.27
CA SER A 11 -0.54 16.33 14.56
C SER A 11 0.45 15.32 15.14
N THR A 12 1.71 15.72 15.35
CA THR A 12 2.75 14.85 15.93
C THR A 12 2.38 14.39 17.35
N THR A 13 1.79 15.28 18.16
CA THR A 13 1.29 14.92 19.50
C THR A 13 0.16 13.90 19.46
N LEU A 14 -0.75 14.00 18.47
CA LEU A 14 -1.81 13.01 18.30
C LEU A 14 -1.23 11.67 17.79
N CYS A 15 -0.26 11.69 16.87
CA CYS A 15 0.44 10.48 16.44
C CYS A 15 1.04 9.72 17.64
N ASP A 16 1.76 10.40 18.54
CA ASP A 16 2.36 9.77 19.72
C ASP A 16 1.30 9.12 20.65
N ARG A 17 0.19 9.82 20.86
CA ARG A 17 -0.91 9.31 21.70
C ARG A 17 -1.60 8.11 21.07
N LEU A 18 -1.79 8.13 19.75
CA LEU A 18 -2.40 7.05 18.99
C LEU A 18 -1.49 5.83 18.89
N ALA A 19 -0.19 6.03 18.65
CA ALA A 19 0.80 4.96 18.62
C ALA A 19 0.80 4.14 19.92
N ALA A 20 0.56 4.78 21.07
CA ALA A 20 0.47 4.10 22.36
C ALA A 20 -0.82 3.26 22.57
N GLN A 21 -1.79 3.33 21.65
CA GLN A 21 -3.03 2.53 21.69
C GLN A 21 -3.07 1.43 20.63
N LEU A 22 -2.19 1.45 19.63
CA LEU A 22 -2.18 0.49 18.54
C LEU A 22 -1.42 -0.80 18.92
N ASP A 23 -2.00 -1.95 18.58
CA ASP A 23 -1.42 -3.26 18.86
C ASP A 23 -0.49 -3.70 17.72
N GLY A 24 0.77 -3.28 17.75
CA GLY A 24 1.78 -3.69 16.76
C GLY A 24 3.02 -2.80 16.70
N ARG A 25 3.86 -3.01 15.68
CA ARG A 25 4.97 -2.09 15.37
C ARG A 25 4.41 -0.87 14.65
N VAL A 26 4.61 0.32 15.25
CA VAL A 26 4.15 1.59 14.69
C VAL A 26 5.34 2.39 14.17
N ALA A 27 5.24 2.86 12.92
CA ALA A 27 6.12 3.88 12.36
C ALA A 27 5.42 5.25 12.42
N THR A 28 6.16 6.30 12.74
CA THR A 28 5.68 7.68 12.62
C THR A 28 6.47 8.39 11.54
N VAL A 29 5.79 9.04 10.61
CA VAL A 29 6.40 9.82 9.52
C VAL A 29 5.97 11.26 9.69
N GLU A 30 6.92 12.17 9.79
CA GLU A 30 6.65 13.60 9.95
C GLU A 30 7.12 14.37 8.71
N SER A 31 6.26 15.25 8.21
CA SER A 31 6.62 16.21 7.18
C SER A 31 7.56 17.24 7.77
N LEU A 32 8.75 17.34 7.19
CA LEU A 32 9.78 18.28 7.61
C LEU A 32 9.79 19.50 6.68
N PRO A 33 10.10 20.70 7.19
CA PRO A 33 10.28 21.86 6.33
C PRO A 33 11.48 21.64 5.40
N GLU A 34 11.44 22.19 4.19
CA GLU A 34 12.52 22.05 3.18
C GLU A 34 13.91 22.43 3.72
N SER A 35 13.97 23.39 4.65
CA SER A 35 15.21 23.82 5.30
C SER A 35 15.83 22.79 6.27
N ALA A 36 15.06 21.79 6.71
CA ALA A 36 15.52 20.73 7.61
C ALA A 36 16.12 19.53 6.84
N THR A 37 15.88 19.46 5.54
CA THR A 37 16.33 18.38 4.66
C THR A 37 17.53 18.75 3.82
N GLU A 38 18.04 19.99 3.90
CA GLU A 38 19.32 20.34 3.27
C GLU A 38 20.42 19.48 3.88
N PRO A 39 20.98 18.50 3.14
CA PRO A 39 22.08 17.72 3.66
C PRO A 39 23.25 18.69 3.91
N GLU A 40 24.07 18.42 4.92
CA GLU A 40 25.45 18.91 4.89
C GLU A 40 26.18 18.17 3.75
N SER A 41 25.78 18.44 2.49
CA SER A 41 26.20 17.66 1.34
C SER A 41 27.69 17.89 1.12
N THR A 42 28.46 16.82 1.25
CA THR A 42 29.77 16.76 0.62
C THR A 42 29.52 16.46 -0.86
N ASP A 43 30.06 17.27 -1.78
CA ASP A 43 29.85 17.11 -3.23
C ASP A 43 29.93 15.63 -3.66
N GLY A 44 28.84 15.12 -4.25
CA GLY A 44 28.79 13.79 -4.89
C GLY A 44 28.21 12.64 -4.06
N VAL A 45 27.65 12.88 -2.87
CA VAL A 45 26.94 11.86 -2.07
C VAL A 45 25.42 12.05 -2.20
N ALA A 46 24.73 11.10 -2.84
CA ALA A 46 23.26 11.13 -3.03
C ALA A 46 22.47 10.64 -1.81
N ALA A 47 23.09 9.83 -0.94
CA ALA A 47 22.49 9.36 0.30
C ALA A 47 23.58 8.96 1.31
N ALA A 48 23.31 9.13 2.60
CA ALA A 48 24.17 8.73 3.70
C ALA A 48 23.39 7.94 4.74
N TYR A 49 23.98 6.84 5.22
CA TYR A 49 23.39 5.97 6.23
C TYR A 49 24.37 5.73 7.37
N GLY A 50 23.88 5.83 8.60
CA GLY A 50 24.59 5.40 9.80
C GLY A 50 23.86 4.21 10.42
N LEU A 51 24.59 3.15 10.79
CA LEU A 51 24.05 1.97 11.46
C LEU A 51 24.89 1.66 12.71
N SER A 52 24.24 1.66 13.87
CA SER A 52 24.86 1.23 15.12
C SER A 52 24.92 -0.30 15.22
N PRO A 53 25.83 -0.87 16.02
CA PRO A 53 25.90 -2.33 16.25
C PRO A 53 24.61 -2.94 16.79
N ASP A 54 23.79 -2.13 17.50
CA ASP A 54 22.52 -2.54 18.07
C ASP A 54 21.35 -2.43 17.06
N GLY A 55 21.63 -2.06 15.81
CA GLY A 55 20.64 -1.98 14.73
C GLY A 55 19.92 -0.63 14.60
N ASN A 56 20.15 0.32 15.51
CA ASN A 56 19.63 1.69 15.33
C ASN A 56 20.30 2.34 14.14
N TRP A 57 19.53 2.99 13.28
CA TRP A 57 20.02 3.61 12.06
C TRP A 57 19.48 5.03 11.88
N VAL A 58 20.20 5.81 11.09
CA VAL A 58 19.80 7.11 10.56
C VAL A 58 20.12 7.14 9.08
N GLY A 59 19.30 7.82 8.28
CA GLY A 59 19.52 7.96 6.85
C GLY A 59 19.11 9.33 6.38
N THR A 60 19.85 9.86 5.42
CA THR A 60 19.50 11.06 4.65
C THR A 60 19.71 10.76 3.17
N GLY A 61 18.95 11.38 2.30
CA GLY A 61 19.08 11.22 0.87
C GLY A 61 18.05 12.05 0.11
N ASP A 62 18.21 12.08 -1.20
CA ASP A 62 17.31 12.78 -2.11
C ASP A 62 16.32 11.80 -2.77
N ASP A 63 15.31 12.34 -3.44
CA ASP A 63 14.40 11.61 -4.36
C ASP A 63 13.56 10.48 -3.74
N ARG A 64 13.21 10.57 -2.45
CA ARG A 64 12.24 9.66 -1.80
C ARG A 64 10.88 10.33 -1.65
N ASP A 65 9.87 9.75 -2.27
CA ASP A 65 8.47 10.16 -2.08
C ASP A 65 7.82 9.42 -0.89
N LEU A 66 6.60 9.87 -0.54
CA LEU A 66 5.86 9.29 0.58
C LEU A 66 5.43 7.85 0.29
N ASP A 67 4.99 7.56 -0.93
CA ASP A 67 4.48 6.24 -1.30
C ASP A 67 5.59 5.17 -1.28
N GLY A 68 6.78 5.49 -1.80
CA GLY A 68 7.95 4.62 -1.68
C GLY A 68 8.41 4.41 -0.24
N LEU A 69 8.33 5.44 0.61
CA LEU A 69 8.59 5.28 2.05
C LEU A 69 7.56 4.37 2.71
N LEU A 70 6.26 4.51 2.41
CA LEU A 70 5.21 3.66 2.93
C LEU A 70 5.38 2.20 2.48
N ASP A 71 5.78 2.00 1.22
CA ASP A 71 6.08 0.68 0.68
C ASP A 71 7.21 -0.01 1.48
N ASP A 72 8.30 0.72 1.77
CA ASP A 72 9.41 0.18 2.57
C ASP A 72 9.00 -0.12 4.02
N LEU A 73 8.21 0.77 4.64
CA LEU A 73 7.72 0.56 6.01
C LEU A 73 6.75 -0.63 6.10
N SER A 74 5.99 -0.88 5.05
CA SER A 74 4.92 -1.89 5.05
C SER A 74 5.38 -3.32 5.32
N ALA A 75 6.66 -3.63 5.04
CA ALA A 75 7.26 -4.93 5.29
C ALA A 75 7.57 -5.19 6.77
N GLU A 76 7.79 -4.15 7.55
CA GLU A 76 8.28 -4.25 8.93
C GLU A 76 7.29 -3.77 10.00
N TYR A 77 6.36 -2.89 9.62
CA TYR A 77 5.46 -2.21 10.54
C TYR A 77 4.01 -2.59 10.27
N ASP A 78 3.25 -2.70 11.35
CA ASP A 78 1.81 -2.97 11.31
C ASP A 78 1.04 -1.68 11.03
N TYR A 79 1.56 -0.54 11.50
CA TYR A 79 0.95 0.79 11.35
C TYR A 79 1.97 1.85 10.91
N ALA A 80 1.50 2.83 10.12
CA ALA A 80 2.19 4.08 9.85
C ALA A 80 1.28 5.28 10.16
N LEU A 81 1.76 6.20 11.00
CA LEU A 81 1.06 7.44 11.35
C LEU A 81 1.77 8.63 10.73
N LEU A 82 1.09 9.37 9.87
CA LEU A 82 1.66 10.47 9.09
C LEU A 82 1.28 11.81 9.70
N SER A 83 2.24 12.66 9.98
CA SER A 83 2.03 14.01 10.52
C SER A 83 2.36 15.04 9.44
N GLY A 84 1.38 15.87 9.05
CA GLY A 84 1.60 17.02 8.17
C GLY A 84 1.67 16.73 6.67
N PHE A 85 0.95 15.71 6.19
CA PHE A 85 0.83 15.38 4.77
C PHE A 85 -0.61 15.62 4.26
N PRO A 86 -1.03 16.88 3.99
CA PRO A 86 -2.40 17.20 3.60
C PRO A 86 -2.83 16.58 2.26
N ASP A 87 -1.88 16.38 1.35
CA ASP A 87 -2.14 15.85 0.01
C ASP A 87 -2.04 14.32 -0.07
N ALA A 88 -1.72 13.63 1.04
CA ALA A 88 -1.59 12.18 1.04
C ALA A 88 -2.93 11.49 0.75
N ARG A 89 -2.91 10.48 -0.12
CA ARG A 89 -4.07 9.67 -0.52
C ARG A 89 -4.43 8.60 0.53
N VAL A 90 -4.33 8.95 1.83
CA VAL A 90 -4.59 8.05 2.95
C VAL A 90 -5.70 8.60 3.84
N PRO A 91 -6.44 7.75 4.57
CA PRO A 91 -7.40 8.20 5.57
C PRO A 91 -6.77 9.20 6.52
N THR A 92 -7.37 10.38 6.67
CA THR A 92 -6.76 11.50 7.40
C THR A 92 -7.67 12.07 8.48
N VAL A 93 -7.10 12.40 9.63
CA VAL A 93 -7.73 13.16 10.71
C VAL A 93 -7.37 14.64 10.56
N ALA A 94 -8.38 15.50 10.42
CA ALA A 94 -8.19 16.94 10.37
C ALA A 94 -8.34 17.56 11.76
N LEU A 95 -7.29 18.23 12.25
CA LEU A 95 -7.30 18.99 13.49
C LEU A 95 -7.70 20.44 13.25
N ALA A 96 -8.64 20.95 14.05
CA ALA A 96 -9.12 22.33 14.00
C ALA A 96 -9.61 22.78 12.61
N GLY A 97 -10.19 21.85 11.82
CA GLY A 97 -10.69 22.12 10.46
C GLY A 97 -9.58 22.36 9.43
N ALA A 98 -8.40 21.77 9.63
CA ALA A 98 -7.35 21.76 8.62
C ALA A 98 -7.83 21.05 7.34
N ASP A 99 -7.39 21.56 6.19
CA ASP A 99 -7.73 21.00 4.88
C ASP A 99 -6.82 19.80 4.55
N ALA A 100 -7.39 18.74 4.02
CA ALA A 100 -6.68 17.54 3.60
C ALA A 100 -7.48 16.78 2.53
N ALA A 101 -6.77 16.02 1.69
CA ALA A 101 -7.34 15.35 0.52
C ALA A 101 -8.38 14.27 0.88
N ASN A 102 -8.21 13.55 2.00
CA ASN A 102 -9.06 12.42 2.39
C ASN A 102 -9.40 12.45 3.89
N VAL A 103 -10.23 13.42 4.30
CA VAL A 103 -10.67 13.55 5.71
C VAL A 103 -11.70 12.48 6.05
N VAL A 104 -11.37 11.59 6.99
CA VAL A 104 -12.28 10.56 7.53
C VAL A 104 -12.78 10.89 8.94
N ALA A 105 -12.05 11.74 9.67
CA ALA A 105 -12.45 12.19 11.00
C ALA A 105 -11.93 13.60 11.30
N GLU A 106 -12.59 14.29 12.23
CA GLU A 106 -12.21 15.62 12.68
C GLU A 106 -12.07 15.66 14.20
N ALA A 107 -11.13 16.47 14.71
CA ALA A 107 -11.04 16.80 16.12
C ALA A 107 -10.68 18.27 16.31
N GLU A 108 -11.17 18.90 17.39
CA GLU A 108 -10.87 20.31 17.66
C GLU A 108 -9.39 20.53 17.99
N THR A 109 -8.79 19.61 18.76
CA THR A 109 -7.39 19.65 19.15
C THR A 109 -6.84 18.23 19.29
N ALA A 110 -5.51 18.09 19.25
CA ALA A 110 -4.87 16.82 19.56
C ALA A 110 -5.35 16.27 20.91
N ASP A 111 -5.35 17.09 21.98
CA ASP A 111 -5.73 16.68 23.35
C ASP A 111 -7.18 16.17 23.47
N SER A 112 -8.11 16.77 22.73
CA SER A 112 -9.54 16.42 22.79
C SER A 112 -9.93 15.23 21.90
N ALA A 113 -9.06 14.80 21.00
CA ALA A 113 -9.33 13.69 20.10
C ALA A 113 -9.57 12.37 20.85
N ASP A 114 -10.61 11.63 20.44
CA ASP A 114 -10.91 10.29 20.94
C ASP A 114 -10.00 9.26 20.28
N VAL A 115 -8.87 9.00 20.94
CA VAL A 115 -7.84 8.09 20.44
C VAL A 115 -8.34 6.64 20.29
N ALA A 116 -9.29 6.21 21.13
CA ALA A 116 -9.84 4.86 21.03
C ALA A 116 -10.72 4.71 19.80
N SER A 117 -11.55 5.72 19.51
CA SER A 117 -12.31 5.76 18.26
C SER A 117 -11.39 5.83 17.04
N LEU A 118 -10.34 6.64 17.09
CA LEU A 118 -9.39 6.76 15.98
C LEU A 118 -8.62 5.46 15.75
N ALA A 119 -8.20 4.74 16.79
CA ALA A 119 -7.55 3.44 16.64
C ALA A 119 -8.45 2.42 15.92
N ALA A 120 -9.73 2.36 16.32
CA ALA A 120 -10.71 1.51 15.63
C ALA A 120 -10.94 1.95 14.18
N GLU A 121 -10.89 3.25 13.90
CA GLU A 121 -10.98 3.79 12.55
C GLU A 121 -9.79 3.33 11.69
N VAL A 122 -8.56 3.37 12.22
CA VAL A 122 -7.35 2.88 11.51
C VAL A 122 -7.49 1.41 11.12
N ASP A 123 -7.97 0.57 12.05
CA ASP A 123 -8.15 -0.88 11.83
C ASP A 123 -9.26 -1.19 10.83
N ALA A 124 -10.27 -0.32 10.75
CA ALA A 124 -11.40 -0.50 9.83
C ALA A 124 -11.05 -0.17 8.37
N HIS A 125 -10.01 0.62 8.13
CA HIS A 125 -9.58 0.99 6.79
C HIS A 125 -8.76 -0.11 6.12
N GLU A 126 -8.83 -0.17 4.79
CA GLU A 126 -8.04 -1.12 4.03
C GLU A 126 -6.54 -0.92 4.29
N PRO A 127 -5.79 -2.00 4.58
CA PRO A 127 -4.37 -1.87 4.80
C PRO A 127 -3.66 -1.48 3.51
N HIS A 128 -2.58 -0.71 3.65
CA HIS A 128 -1.57 -0.56 2.61
C HIS A 128 -0.92 -1.92 2.35
N VAL A 129 -1.09 -2.41 1.12
CA VAL A 129 -0.60 -3.71 0.65
C VAL A 129 0.33 -3.49 -0.54
N THR A 130 1.50 -4.09 -0.45
CA THR A 130 2.53 -4.13 -1.50
C THR A 130 2.85 -5.58 -1.87
N LEU A 131 3.53 -5.78 -3.00
CA LEU A 131 4.07 -7.09 -3.36
C LEU A 131 4.90 -7.68 -2.20
N GLU A 132 5.79 -6.87 -1.62
CA GLU A 132 6.69 -7.33 -0.56
C GLU A 132 5.90 -7.79 0.67
N THR A 133 4.87 -7.04 1.10
CA THR A 133 4.03 -7.47 2.23
C THR A 133 3.35 -8.82 1.98
N LEU A 134 2.93 -9.11 0.74
CA LEU A 134 2.31 -10.38 0.38
C LEU A 134 3.35 -11.50 0.32
N VAL A 135 4.55 -11.22 -0.17
CA VAL A 135 5.67 -12.17 -0.18
C VAL A 135 6.07 -12.54 1.26
N GLU A 136 6.18 -11.57 2.16
CA GLU A 136 6.48 -11.83 3.58
C GLU A 136 5.35 -12.62 4.25
N ARG A 137 4.08 -12.30 3.97
CA ARG A 137 2.93 -13.10 4.43
C ARG A 137 2.99 -14.55 3.92
N ALA A 138 3.41 -14.76 2.67
CA ALA A 138 3.59 -16.09 2.12
C ALA A 138 4.74 -16.84 2.81
N LYS A 139 5.87 -16.17 3.08
CA LYS A 139 7.01 -16.74 3.82
C LYS A 139 6.69 -17.05 5.28
N ALA A 140 5.75 -16.33 5.89
CA ALA A 140 5.28 -16.57 7.25
C ALA A 140 4.27 -17.74 7.34
N ASP A 141 3.83 -18.30 6.20
CA ASP A 141 2.89 -19.42 6.20
C ASP A 141 3.52 -20.67 6.84
N PRO A 142 2.80 -21.42 7.70
CA PRO A 142 3.33 -22.64 8.33
C PRO A 142 3.80 -23.71 7.33
N LEU A 143 3.32 -23.69 6.09
CA LEU A 143 3.71 -24.61 5.03
C LEU A 143 4.99 -24.16 4.28
N GLU A 144 5.57 -23.00 4.60
CA GLU A 144 6.81 -22.48 3.98
C GLU A 144 7.96 -23.49 3.99
N VAL A 145 8.02 -24.32 5.04
CA VAL A 145 9.03 -25.38 5.20
C VAL A 145 9.03 -26.42 4.08
N TYR A 146 7.94 -26.52 3.31
CA TYR A 146 7.79 -27.39 2.14
C TYR A 146 7.94 -26.64 0.81
N ALA A 147 8.11 -25.32 0.84
CA ALA A 147 8.20 -24.48 -0.32
C ALA A 147 9.61 -24.48 -0.92
N GLY A 148 9.65 -24.50 -2.26
CA GLY A 148 10.87 -24.34 -3.04
C GLY A 148 10.77 -23.24 -4.09
N ALA A 149 9.62 -22.55 -4.16
CA ALA A 149 9.38 -21.47 -5.10
C ALA A 149 8.32 -20.50 -4.56
N ILE A 150 8.56 -19.21 -4.79
CA ILE A 150 7.55 -18.16 -4.78
C ILE A 150 7.49 -17.62 -6.20
N ALA A 151 6.30 -17.60 -6.79
CA ALA A 151 6.05 -16.94 -8.07
C ALA A 151 5.09 -15.78 -7.86
N THR A 152 5.36 -14.66 -8.51
CA THR A 152 4.58 -13.45 -8.36
C THR A 152 4.16 -12.88 -9.72
N PHE A 153 3.01 -12.22 -9.73
CA PHE A 153 2.57 -11.37 -10.81
C PHE A 153 2.29 -9.98 -10.23
N THR A 154 2.77 -8.95 -10.93
CA THR A 154 2.48 -7.55 -10.64
C THR A 154 1.92 -6.91 -11.90
N GLY A 155 0.68 -6.44 -11.83
CA GLY A 155 0.15 -5.52 -12.84
C GLY A 155 0.52 -4.09 -12.47
N ARG A 156 0.79 -3.28 -13.49
CA ARG A 156 1.18 -1.87 -13.36
C ARG A 156 0.36 -1.01 -14.32
N VAL A 157 0.00 0.20 -13.91
CA VAL A 157 -0.63 1.18 -14.79
C VAL A 157 0.40 1.63 -15.82
N ARG A 158 0.07 1.45 -17.10
CA ARG A 158 0.91 1.89 -18.22
C ARG A 158 0.47 3.28 -18.66
N ALA A 159 1.43 4.16 -18.95
CA ALA A 159 1.13 5.48 -19.51
C ALA A 159 0.53 5.40 -20.93
N LYS A 160 0.85 4.35 -21.70
CA LYS A 160 0.31 4.12 -23.05
C LYS A 160 0.15 2.64 -23.34
N GLU A 161 -0.90 2.28 -24.08
CA GLU A 161 -1.08 0.94 -24.64
C GLU A 161 -0.34 0.78 -25.98
N SER A 162 -0.41 1.81 -26.83
CA SER A 162 0.30 1.88 -28.11
C SER A 162 0.88 3.29 -28.36
N GLU A 163 1.81 3.42 -29.31
CA GLU A 163 2.44 4.72 -29.62
C GLU A 163 1.43 5.80 -30.04
N SER A 164 0.30 5.39 -30.61
CA SER A 164 -0.77 6.27 -31.09
C SER A 164 -1.76 6.70 -30.02
N ASP A 165 -1.75 6.08 -28.84
CA ASP A 165 -2.72 6.40 -27.79
C ASP A 165 -2.29 7.65 -27.01
N ASP A 166 -3.29 8.41 -26.55
CA ASP A 166 -3.07 9.52 -25.65
C ASP A 166 -2.57 9.00 -24.29
N PRO A 167 -1.70 9.75 -23.58
CA PRO A 167 -1.21 9.32 -22.29
C PRO A 167 -2.34 9.14 -21.26
N THR A 168 -2.40 7.97 -20.64
CA THR A 168 -3.18 7.73 -19.41
C THR A 168 -2.44 8.38 -18.25
N LEU A 169 -3.12 9.27 -17.52
CA LEU A 169 -2.55 9.93 -16.33
C LEU A 169 -2.81 9.12 -15.06
N SER A 170 -4.03 8.58 -14.96
CA SER A 170 -4.43 7.72 -13.86
C SER A 170 -5.60 6.84 -14.25
N LEU A 171 -5.80 5.79 -13.46
CA LEU A 171 -6.92 4.89 -13.55
C LEU A 171 -7.60 4.85 -12.18
N GLU A 172 -8.92 5.03 -12.16
CA GLU A 172 -9.72 4.91 -10.96
C GLU A 172 -10.41 3.55 -10.93
N PHE A 173 -10.22 2.81 -9.84
CA PHE A 173 -10.77 1.47 -9.67
C PHE A 173 -11.80 1.42 -8.55
N GLU A 174 -12.96 0.86 -8.86
CA GLU A 174 -14.01 0.59 -7.88
C GLU A 174 -14.29 -0.91 -7.83
N LYS A 175 -14.58 -1.42 -6.64
CA LYS A 175 -15.03 -2.79 -6.43
C LYS A 175 -16.33 -2.78 -5.64
N TYR A 176 -17.12 -3.84 -5.80
CA TYR A 176 -18.26 -4.07 -4.92
C TYR A 176 -17.76 -4.75 -3.65
N ASP A 177 -17.69 -3.97 -2.56
CA ASP A 177 -17.15 -4.41 -1.27
C ASP A 177 -17.77 -5.73 -0.80
N GLY A 178 -16.91 -6.67 -0.44
CA GLY A 178 -17.24 -8.01 0.02
C GLY A 178 -17.38 -9.04 -1.11
N VAL A 179 -17.76 -8.64 -2.33
CA VAL A 179 -17.89 -9.58 -3.46
C VAL A 179 -16.54 -9.84 -4.10
N ALA A 180 -15.74 -8.79 -4.31
CA ALA A 180 -14.40 -8.94 -4.89
C ALA A 180 -13.49 -9.78 -3.98
N GLU A 181 -13.49 -9.50 -2.67
CA GLU A 181 -12.73 -10.27 -1.67
C GLU A 181 -13.18 -11.72 -1.63
N SER A 182 -14.49 -11.97 -1.60
CA SER A 182 -15.03 -13.33 -1.58
C SER A 182 -14.68 -14.11 -2.84
N LYS A 183 -14.65 -13.46 -4.01
CA LYS A 183 -14.26 -14.09 -5.28
C LYS A 183 -12.77 -14.40 -5.33
N MET A 184 -11.92 -13.45 -4.96
CA MET A 184 -10.47 -13.69 -4.86
C MET A 184 -10.15 -14.81 -3.86
N ALA A 185 -10.84 -14.86 -2.72
CA ALA A 185 -10.68 -15.92 -1.74
C ALA A 185 -11.10 -17.30 -2.29
N ALA A 186 -12.21 -17.37 -3.02
CA ALA A 186 -12.65 -18.62 -3.66
C ALA A 186 -11.67 -19.10 -4.73
N ILE A 187 -11.16 -18.19 -5.57
CA ILE A 187 -10.12 -18.51 -6.56
C ILE A 187 -8.87 -19.04 -5.85
N ALA A 188 -8.40 -18.36 -4.81
CA ALA A 188 -7.24 -18.78 -4.03
C ALA A 188 -7.42 -20.19 -3.44
N GLU A 189 -8.57 -20.48 -2.81
CA GLU A 189 -8.87 -21.80 -2.24
C GLU A 189 -8.85 -22.91 -3.31
N GLU A 190 -9.44 -22.66 -4.48
CA GLU A 190 -9.45 -23.62 -5.58
C GLU A 190 -8.05 -23.85 -6.18
N LEU A 191 -7.20 -22.82 -6.20
CA LEU A 191 -5.81 -22.92 -6.65
C LEU A 191 -4.94 -23.66 -5.62
N GLU A 192 -5.15 -23.41 -4.33
CA GLU A 192 -4.47 -24.07 -3.20
C GLU A 192 -4.83 -25.57 -3.11
N ALA A 193 -5.98 -25.99 -3.65
CA ALA A 193 -6.35 -27.40 -3.73
C ALA A 193 -5.48 -28.24 -4.71
N ARG A 194 -4.58 -27.61 -5.47
CA ARG A 194 -3.69 -28.27 -6.42
C ARG A 194 -2.48 -28.87 -5.73
N ASP A 195 -2.07 -30.06 -6.15
CA ASP A 195 -0.87 -30.71 -5.64
C ASP A 195 0.37 -29.81 -5.81
N GLY A 196 1.01 -29.48 -4.68
CA GLY A 196 2.24 -28.70 -4.64
C GLY A 196 2.06 -27.19 -4.57
N VAL A 197 0.82 -26.67 -4.56
CA VAL A 197 0.51 -25.28 -4.20
C VAL A 197 0.28 -25.22 -2.69
N LEU A 198 0.91 -24.27 -2.02
CA LEU A 198 0.90 -24.17 -0.56
C LEU A 198 0.11 -22.96 -0.08
N ARG A 199 0.24 -21.84 -0.79
CA ARG A 199 -0.43 -20.59 -0.47
C ARG A 199 -0.66 -19.76 -1.72
N VAL A 200 -1.82 -19.13 -1.83
CA VAL A 200 -2.14 -18.15 -2.88
C VAL A 200 -2.68 -16.88 -2.23
N LEU A 201 -2.06 -15.75 -2.51
CA LEU A 201 -2.46 -14.43 -2.04
C LEU A 201 -2.75 -13.55 -3.26
N MET A 202 -3.87 -12.85 -3.22
CA MET A 202 -4.30 -11.93 -4.28
C MET A 202 -4.69 -10.60 -3.66
N HIS A 203 -4.32 -9.52 -4.33
CA HIS A 203 -4.73 -8.17 -3.96
C HIS A 203 -4.87 -7.30 -5.20
N HIS A 204 -5.89 -6.45 -5.21
CA HIS A 204 -6.08 -5.44 -6.24
C HIS A 204 -6.37 -4.11 -5.54
N ARG A 205 -5.58 -3.08 -5.87
CA ARG A 205 -5.75 -1.72 -5.34
C ARG A 205 -7.06 -1.12 -5.88
N VAL A 206 -7.67 -0.27 -5.08
CA VAL A 206 -8.86 0.51 -5.44
C VAL A 206 -8.59 1.99 -5.24
N GLY A 207 -9.48 2.84 -5.76
CA GLY A 207 -9.28 4.29 -5.83
C GLY A 207 -8.41 4.69 -7.02
N VAL A 208 -7.83 5.87 -6.93
CA VAL A 208 -7.01 6.47 -8.00
C VAL A 208 -5.60 5.92 -7.96
N VAL A 209 -5.20 5.27 -9.03
CA VAL A 209 -3.87 4.69 -9.25
C VAL A 209 -3.22 5.42 -10.43
N GLU A 210 -2.10 6.09 -10.17
CA GLU A 210 -1.39 6.91 -11.14
C GLU A 210 -0.58 6.07 -12.13
N ASP A 211 -0.17 6.70 -13.23
CA ASP A 211 0.71 6.06 -14.19
C ASP A 211 2.00 5.56 -13.53
N GLY A 212 2.42 4.36 -13.91
CA GLY A 212 3.59 3.76 -13.29
C GLY A 212 3.37 3.23 -11.87
N GLU A 213 2.16 3.25 -11.31
CA GLU A 213 1.90 2.57 -10.03
C GLU A 213 1.52 1.10 -10.22
N ASP A 214 1.93 0.27 -9.27
CA ASP A 214 1.49 -1.12 -9.19
C ASP A 214 0.03 -1.19 -8.74
N ILE A 215 -0.74 -2.11 -9.32
CA ILE A 215 -2.19 -2.18 -9.11
C ILE A 215 -2.68 -3.53 -8.61
N VAL A 216 -2.13 -4.63 -9.12
CA VAL A 216 -2.61 -5.97 -8.79
C VAL A 216 -1.44 -6.87 -8.51
N PHE A 217 -1.57 -7.68 -7.46
CA PHE A 217 -0.58 -8.64 -7.04
C PHE A 217 -1.20 -10.03 -6.94
N VAL A 218 -0.50 -11.02 -7.48
CA VAL A 218 -0.75 -12.44 -7.20
C VAL A 218 0.56 -13.04 -6.70
N VAL A 219 0.54 -13.65 -5.52
CA VAL A 219 1.71 -14.31 -4.91
C VAL A 219 1.36 -15.77 -4.66
N VAL A 220 2.17 -16.68 -5.19
CA VAL A 220 1.99 -18.12 -5.05
C VAL A 220 3.22 -18.73 -4.37
N LEU A 221 3.01 -19.33 -3.20
CA LEU A 221 3.98 -20.20 -2.54
C LEU A 221 3.73 -21.64 -3.01
N ALA A 222 4.77 -22.31 -3.49
CA ALA A 222 4.67 -23.68 -3.98
C ALA A 222 5.93 -24.50 -3.66
N GLY A 223 5.77 -25.82 -3.64
CA GLY A 223 6.89 -26.74 -3.45
C GLY A 223 7.92 -26.66 -4.58
N HIS A 224 7.49 -26.39 -5.81
CA HIS A 224 8.37 -26.33 -6.97
C HIS A 224 7.93 -25.27 -7.98
N ARG A 225 8.89 -24.72 -8.72
CA ARG A 225 8.67 -23.65 -9.71
C ARG A 225 7.59 -23.94 -10.77
N ARG A 226 7.40 -25.20 -11.17
CA ARG A 226 6.42 -25.55 -12.22
C ARG A 226 5.00 -25.26 -11.76
N GLU A 227 4.65 -25.70 -10.54
CA GLU A 227 3.33 -25.45 -9.97
C GLU A 227 3.17 -23.97 -9.62
N ALA A 228 4.24 -23.31 -9.15
CA ALA A 228 4.23 -21.87 -8.90
C ALA A 228 3.86 -21.05 -10.15
N PHE A 229 4.57 -21.26 -11.27
CA PHE A 229 4.33 -20.51 -12.51
C PHE A 229 2.95 -20.78 -13.11
N ARG A 230 2.55 -22.05 -13.17
CA ARG A 230 1.23 -22.40 -13.69
C ARG A 230 0.11 -21.78 -12.85
N THR A 231 0.28 -21.74 -11.54
CA THR A 231 -0.75 -21.24 -10.62
C THR A 231 -0.82 -19.72 -10.60
N VAL A 232 0.31 -19.02 -10.72
CA VAL A 232 0.30 -17.54 -10.76
C VAL A 232 -0.34 -17.02 -12.05
N GLU A 233 -0.06 -17.67 -13.20
CA GLU A 233 -0.69 -17.36 -14.50
C GLU A 233 -2.21 -17.56 -14.43
N ASP A 234 -2.64 -18.74 -13.97
CA ASP A 234 -4.07 -19.06 -13.79
C ASP A 234 -4.74 -18.10 -12.78
N GLY A 235 -4.04 -17.75 -11.71
CA GLY A 235 -4.54 -16.84 -10.69
C GLY A 235 -4.84 -15.45 -11.22
N ILE A 236 -3.96 -14.86 -12.04
CA ILE A 236 -4.23 -13.55 -12.64
C ILE A 236 -5.31 -13.63 -13.71
N ASP A 237 -5.33 -14.69 -14.53
CA ASP A 237 -6.35 -14.86 -15.58
C ASP A 237 -7.76 -14.95 -14.94
N ARG A 238 -7.91 -15.76 -13.89
CA ARG A 238 -9.17 -15.90 -13.16
C ARG A 238 -9.55 -14.64 -12.40
N LEU A 239 -8.59 -13.93 -11.81
CA LEU A 239 -8.87 -12.66 -11.15
C LEU A 239 -9.51 -11.68 -12.15
N LYS A 240 -8.94 -11.56 -13.35
CA LYS A 240 -9.45 -10.67 -14.38
C LYS A 240 -10.81 -11.09 -14.97
N ASP A 241 -11.07 -12.40 -15.05
CA ASP A 241 -12.32 -12.93 -15.62
C ASP A 241 -13.48 -12.96 -14.61
N GLU A 242 -13.21 -13.29 -13.35
CA GLU A 242 -14.24 -13.63 -12.37
C GLU A 242 -14.48 -12.57 -11.29
N VAL A 243 -13.53 -11.65 -11.07
CA VAL A 243 -13.60 -10.65 -9.99
C VAL A 243 -14.16 -9.33 -10.54
N PRO A 244 -15.30 -8.83 -10.04
CA PRO A 244 -15.93 -7.62 -10.56
C PRO A 244 -15.20 -6.36 -10.06
N ILE A 245 -14.25 -5.88 -10.86
CA ILE A 245 -13.51 -4.64 -10.63
C ILE A 245 -13.78 -3.71 -11.81
N PHE A 246 -14.28 -2.51 -11.52
CA PHE A 246 -14.60 -1.49 -12.53
C PHE A 246 -13.45 -0.51 -12.65
N LYS A 247 -13.07 -0.19 -13.89
CA LYS A 247 -11.99 0.77 -14.21
C LYS A 247 -12.58 1.99 -14.92
N LYS A 248 -12.28 3.18 -14.43
CA LYS A 248 -12.45 4.45 -15.14
C LYS A 248 -11.09 5.00 -15.52
N GLU A 249 -10.94 5.47 -16.75
CA GLU A 249 -9.66 5.95 -17.29
C GLU A 249 -9.65 7.47 -17.43
N MET A 250 -8.59 8.08 -16.89
CA MET A 250 -8.35 9.52 -16.96
C MET A 250 -7.21 9.79 -17.95
N THR A 251 -7.54 10.39 -19.08
CA THR A 251 -6.57 10.76 -20.13
C THR A 251 -6.32 12.27 -20.15
N THR A 252 -5.30 12.72 -20.89
CA THR A 252 -5.00 14.15 -21.04
C THR A 252 -6.11 14.97 -21.73
N ASP A 253 -7.01 14.33 -22.48
CA ASP A 253 -7.94 15.03 -23.37
C ASP A 253 -9.44 14.88 -23.04
N GLU A 254 -9.89 13.91 -22.22
CA GLU A 254 -11.27 13.82 -21.63
C GLU A 254 -11.46 12.52 -20.79
N GLU A 255 -12.47 12.49 -19.90
CA GLU A 255 -12.85 11.31 -19.09
C GLU A 255 -13.72 10.32 -19.88
N PHE A 256 -13.33 9.04 -19.99
CA PHE A 256 -14.20 8.01 -20.59
C PHE A 256 -14.28 6.75 -19.70
N TRP A 257 -15.50 6.23 -19.53
CA TRP A 257 -15.75 4.94 -18.86
C TRP A 257 -15.49 3.80 -19.84
N VAL A 258 -14.56 2.91 -19.50
CA VAL A 258 -14.28 1.71 -20.30
C VAL A 258 -14.79 0.49 -19.54
N HIS A 259 -15.81 -0.18 -20.09
CA HIS A 259 -16.20 -1.51 -19.66
C HIS A 259 -15.60 -2.51 -20.65
N ASP A 260 -14.69 -3.37 -20.18
CA ASP A 260 -14.39 -4.60 -20.92
C ASP A 260 -15.38 -5.71 -20.54
N ARG A 261 -15.63 -6.55 -21.54
CA ARG A 261 -16.69 -7.57 -21.64
C ARG A 261 -16.20 -8.95 -21.28
#